data_AF-A0A7S1XB02-F1
#
_entry.id   AF-A0A7S1XB02-F1
#
_cell.length_a   1.000
_cell.length_b   1.000
_cell.length_c   1.000
_cell.angle_alpha   90.00
_cell.angle_beta   90.00
_cell.angle_gamma   90.00
#
_symmetry.space_group_name_H-M   'P 1'
#
loop_
_entity.id
_entity.type
_entity.pdbx_description
1 polymer ?
#
loop_
_entity_poly.entity_id
_entity_poly.type
_entity_poly.pdbx_seq_one_letter_code
_entity_poly.pdbx_strand_id
1 'polypeptide(L)'
;YVPVETEPHVSVGLPVDVYELEACPISGFMMSAHKSGTPDSFCWQVCSPSLRTESGLEPYGFLRLKRQGNLVCLHILPYNYPVLVKLLDQLSHMGSNMKVAPPIPWRQEFER
;
A
#
# COMPACT_ATOMS: atom_id res chain seq x y z
N TYR A 1 11.93 -3.47 -2.06
CA TYR A 1 11.17 -3.02 -0.87
C TYR A 1 11.59 -1.61 -0.54
N VAL A 2 10.65 -0.73 -0.22
CA VAL A 2 10.93 0.67 0.13
C VAL A 2 10.39 0.92 1.55
N PRO A 3 11.23 1.20 2.55
CA PRO A 3 10.76 1.44 3.91
C PRO A 3 9.97 2.75 3.98
N VAL A 4 8.86 2.74 4.71
CA VAL A 4 8.04 3.92 5.00
C VAL A 4 7.69 3.96 6.49
N GLU A 5 7.66 5.16 7.05
CA GLU A 5 7.43 5.37 8.48
C GLU A 5 5.98 5.16 8.91
N THR A 6 5.06 5.36 7.97
CA THR A 6 3.62 5.30 8.20
C THR A 6 2.97 4.22 7.34
N GLU A 7 2.01 3.52 7.96
CA GLU A 7 1.20 2.53 7.26
C GLU A 7 0.37 3.25 6.19
N PRO A 8 0.38 2.77 4.95
CA PRO A 8 -0.41 3.35 3.88
C PRO A 8 -1.90 3.32 4.23
N HIS A 9 -2.58 4.45 4.01
CA HIS A 9 -4.03 4.47 4.13
C HIS A 9 -4.64 3.53 3.10
N VAL A 10 -5.64 2.76 3.51
CA VAL A 10 -6.41 1.87 2.64
C VAL A 10 -7.89 2.24 2.81
N SER A 11 -8.52 2.70 1.72
CA SER A 11 -9.94 3.06 1.72
C SER A 11 -10.82 1.84 2.03
N VAL A 12 -11.92 2.07 2.74
CA VAL A 12 -12.92 1.04 3.07
C VAL A 12 -13.49 0.42 1.79
N GLY A 13 -13.48 -0.91 1.71
CA GLY A 13 -14.02 -1.67 0.58
C GLY A 13 -13.01 -1.97 -0.52
N LEU A 14 -11.77 -1.47 -0.42
CA LEU A 14 -10.70 -1.92 -1.31
C LEU A 14 -10.31 -3.36 -0.95
N PRO A 15 -10.25 -4.30 -1.92
CA PRO A 15 -9.84 -5.66 -1.63
C PRO A 15 -8.37 -5.67 -1.20
N VAL A 16 -8.10 -6.35 -0.10
CA VAL A 16 -6.74 -6.58 0.41
C VAL A 16 -6.61 -8.05 0.77
N ASP A 17 -5.67 -8.71 0.11
CA ASP A 17 -5.27 -10.05 0.50
C ASP A 17 -4.12 -9.96 1.51
N VAL A 18 -4.22 -10.69 2.61
CA VAL A 18 -3.21 -10.70 3.67
C VAL A 18 -2.61 -12.09 3.78
N TYR A 19 -1.32 -12.19 3.52
CA TYR A 19 -0.55 -13.43 3.61
C TYR A 19 0.43 -13.35 4.77
N GLU A 20 0.45 -14.36 5.62
CA GLU A 20 1.49 -14.50 6.64
C GLU A 20 2.74 -15.12 5.98
N LEU A 21 3.88 -14.44 6.12
CA LEU A 21 5.15 -14.95 5.61
C LEU A 21 5.77 -15.92 6.59
N GLU A 22 6.25 -17.04 6.06
CA GLU A 22 7.13 -17.94 6.80
C GLU A 22 8.47 -17.25 7.11
N ALA A 23 9.23 -17.85 8.02
CA ALA A 23 10.56 -17.35 8.39
C ALA A 23 11.48 -17.29 7.15
N CYS A 24 11.96 -16.09 6.84
CA CYS A 24 12.79 -15.83 5.66
C CYS A 24 13.73 -14.64 5.94
N PRO A 25 14.74 -14.39 5.10
CA PRO A 25 15.71 -13.33 5.36
C PRO A 25 15.07 -11.95 5.59
N ILE A 26 14.03 -11.61 4.82
CA ILE A 26 13.34 -10.32 4.95
C ILE A 26 12.58 -10.19 6.27
N SER A 27 11.95 -11.27 6.76
CA SER A 27 11.28 -11.21 8.06
C SER A 27 12.28 -11.03 9.20
N GLY A 28 13.47 -11.64 9.10
CA GLY A 28 14.59 -11.39 10.00
C GLY A 28 15.04 -9.91 10.05
N PHE A 29 15.20 -9.29 8.89
CA PHE A 29 15.58 -7.88 8.80
C PHE A 29 14.51 -6.95 9.38
N MET A 30 13.23 -7.18 9.07
CA MET A 30 12.13 -6.38 9.60
C MET A 30 11.99 -6.49 11.12
N MET A 31 12.11 -7.71 11.68
CA MET A 31 12.10 -7.92 13.13
C MET A 31 13.27 -7.20 13.82
N SER A 32 14.46 -7.23 13.20
CA SER A 32 15.66 -6.58 13.74
C SER A 32 15.55 -5.06 13.72
N ALA A 33 15.02 -4.50 12.62
CA ALA A 33 14.74 -3.07 12.49
C ALA A 33 13.74 -2.61 13.57
N HIS A 34 12.72 -3.41 13.87
CA HIS A 34 11.70 -3.03 14.85
C HIS A 34 12.21 -3.04 16.30
N LYS A 35 13.12 -3.95 16.65
CA LYS A 35 13.80 -3.94 17.95
C LYS A 35 14.59 -2.65 18.21
N SER A 36 14.93 -1.89 17.16
CA SER A 36 15.66 -0.63 17.24
C SER A 36 14.77 0.59 17.56
N GLY A 37 13.52 0.38 17.98
CA GLY A 37 12.61 1.47 18.39
C GLY A 37 11.87 2.14 17.24
N THR A 38 11.65 1.42 16.12
CA THR A 38 10.83 1.98 15.03
C THR A 38 9.34 2.01 15.42
N PRO A 39 8.57 2.98 14.92
CA PRO A 39 7.14 3.07 15.17
C PRO A 39 6.37 1.84 14.69
N ASP A 40 5.18 1.61 15.26
CA ASP A 40 4.29 0.49 14.89
C ASP A 40 3.71 0.61 13.50
N SER A 41 3.67 1.84 13.00
CA SER A 41 3.26 2.18 11.65
C SER A 41 4.35 1.89 10.61
N PHE A 42 5.54 1.47 11.03
CA PHE A 42 6.63 1.20 10.11
C PHE A 42 6.33 -0.02 9.23
N CYS A 43 6.36 0.18 7.92
CA CYS A 43 6.10 -0.88 6.95
C CYS A 43 6.98 -0.71 5.72
N TRP A 44 7.11 -1.76 4.91
CA TRP A 44 7.95 -1.75 3.71
C TRP A 44 7.08 -1.93 2.48
N GLN A 45 7.01 -0.91 1.63
CA GLN A 45 6.29 -1.01 0.37
C GLN A 45 6.93 -2.04 -0.56
N VAL A 46 6.08 -2.82 -1.21
CA VAL A 46 6.45 -3.83 -2.18
C VAL A 46 6.20 -3.27 -3.57
N CYS A 47 7.27 -3.16 -4.35
CA CYS A 47 7.25 -2.72 -5.74
C CYS A 47 7.96 -3.75 -6.61
N SER A 48 7.58 -3.87 -7.88
CA SER A 48 8.23 -4.78 -8.82
C SER A 48 9.12 -3.98 -9.76
N PRO A 49 10.42 -4.29 -9.88
CA PRO A 49 11.27 -3.68 -10.89
C PRO A 49 10.78 -3.90 -12.33
N SER A 50 10.06 -5.00 -12.58
CA SER A 50 9.47 -5.28 -13.89
C SER A 50 8.28 -4.39 -14.25
N LEU A 51 7.68 -3.72 -13.25
CA LEU A 51 6.55 -2.81 -13.41
C LEU A 51 6.99 -1.36 -13.19
N ARG A 52 8.23 -1.03 -13.54
CA ARG A 52 8.73 0.33 -13.48
C ARG A 52 8.11 1.17 -14.59
N THR A 53 7.51 2.28 -14.22
CA THR A 53 6.98 3.30 -15.14
C THR A 53 7.96 4.46 -15.26
N GLU A 54 7.69 5.42 -16.16
CA GLU A 54 8.46 6.67 -16.23
C GLU A 54 8.37 7.48 -14.91
N SER A 55 7.27 7.33 -14.16
CA SER A 55 7.07 7.89 -12.82
C SER A 55 7.87 7.19 -11.72
N GLY A 56 8.45 6.01 -11.99
CA GLY A 56 9.27 5.27 -11.04
C GLY A 56 8.72 3.89 -10.69
N LEU A 57 8.92 3.48 -9.45
CA LEU A 57 8.41 2.19 -8.95
C LEU A 57 7.08 2.39 -8.26
N GLU A 58 6.04 1.76 -8.80
CA GLU A 58 4.69 1.85 -8.23
C GLU A 58 4.44 0.63 -7.33
N PRO A 59 3.95 0.85 -6.10
CA PRO A 59 3.75 -0.22 -5.14
C PRO A 59 2.44 -0.97 -5.41
N TYR A 60 2.42 -2.26 -5.09
CA TYR A 60 1.23 -3.12 -5.16
C TYR A 60 0.93 -3.78 -3.80
N GLY A 61 1.52 -3.25 -2.74
CA GLY A 61 1.36 -3.80 -1.41
C GLY A 61 2.41 -3.30 -0.44
N PHE A 62 2.37 -3.84 0.77
CA PHE A 62 3.36 -3.55 1.79
C PHE A 62 3.54 -4.75 2.75
N LEU A 63 4.72 -4.83 3.34
CA LEU A 63 5.03 -5.74 4.43
C LEU A 63 4.88 -5.00 5.74
N ARG A 64 4.19 -5.60 6.72
CA ARG A 64 4.13 -5.09 8.09
C ARG A 64 4.44 -6.19 9.09
N LEU A 65 4.98 -5.79 10.25
CA LEU A 65 5.16 -6.71 11.36
C LEU A 65 3.86 -6.78 12.18
N LYS A 66 3.35 -7.99 12.39
CA LYS A 66 2.25 -8.28 13.31
C LYS A 66 2.85 -8.67 14.67
N ARG A 67 2.69 -7.78 15.64
CA ARG A 67 3.23 -7.93 17.01
C ARG A 67 2.71 -9.19 17.70
N GLN A 68 1.43 -9.49 17.54
CA GLN A 68 0.86 -10.76 17.99
C GLN A 68 1.39 -11.89 17.10
N GLY A 69 2.35 -12.65 17.63
CA GLY A 69 2.95 -13.79 16.95
C GLY A 69 4.33 -13.53 16.33
N ASN A 70 4.83 -12.28 16.34
CA ASN A 70 6.13 -11.92 15.75
C ASN A 70 6.24 -12.38 14.28
N LEU A 71 5.17 -12.16 13.52
CA LEU A 71 5.02 -12.57 12.13
C LEU A 71 5.10 -11.35 11.21
N VAL A 72 5.59 -11.55 9.99
CA VAL A 72 5.49 -10.53 8.94
C VAL A 72 4.31 -10.86 8.05
N CYS A 73 3.44 -9.88 7.84
CA CYS A 73 2.29 -9.99 6.95
C CYS A 73 2.56 -9.21 5.67
N LEU A 74 2.33 -9.86 4.53
CA LEU A 74 2.28 -9.25 3.21
C LEU A 74 0.83 -8.87 2.90
N HIS A 75 0.61 -7.57 2.75
CA HIS A 75 -0.65 -7.00 2.29
C HIS A 75 -0.54 -6.74 0.80
N ILE A 76 -1.33 -7.44 0.01
CA ILE A 76 -1.43 -7.25 -1.43
C ILE A 76 -2.63 -6.35 -1.72
N LEU A 77 -2.38 -5.31 -2.51
CA LEU A 77 -3.35 -4.34 -2.97
C LEU A 77 -3.28 -4.21 -4.50
N PRO A 78 -4.26 -3.57 -5.14
CA PRO A 78 -4.16 -3.24 -6.55
C PRO A 78 -2.86 -2.50 -6.89
N TYR A 79 -2.43 -2.64 -8.13
CA TYR A 79 -1.26 -1.91 -8.62
C TYR A 79 -1.47 -0.39 -8.46
N ASN A 80 -0.41 0.31 -8.02
CA ASN A 80 -0.44 1.74 -7.75
C ASN A 80 -1.54 2.17 -6.74
N TYR A 81 -1.80 1.32 -5.74
CA TYR A 81 -2.86 1.57 -4.76
C TYR A 81 -2.82 2.94 -4.06
N PRO A 82 -1.68 3.64 -3.81
CA PRO A 82 -1.70 4.93 -3.16
C PRO A 82 -2.44 6.00 -3.99
N VAL A 83 -2.27 5.97 -5.31
CA VAL A 83 -3.00 6.86 -6.23
C VAL A 83 -4.47 6.46 -6.26
N LEU A 84 -4.76 5.16 -6.35
CA LEU A 84 -6.14 4.64 -6.36
C LEU A 84 -6.90 5.04 -5.08
N VAL A 85 -6.32 4.84 -3.91
CA VAL A 85 -6.90 5.22 -2.60
C VAL A 85 -7.22 6.71 -2.58
N LYS A 86 -6.27 7.58 -2.98
CA LYS A 86 -6.49 9.02 -3.06
C LYS A 86 -7.66 9.36 -3.99
N LEU A 87 -7.74 8.73 -5.16
CA LEU A 87 -8.80 8.97 -6.14
C LEU A 87 -10.17 8.49 -5.63
N LEU A 88 -10.22 7.33 -4.99
CA LEU A 88 -11.44 6.79 -4.38
C LEU A 88 -11.92 7.67 -3.23
N ASP A 89 -11.01 8.12 -2.37
CA ASP A 89 -11.33 9.05 -1.29
C ASP A 89 -11.90 10.35 -1.86
N GLN A 90 -11.25 10.95 -2.87
CA GLN A 90 -11.79 12.13 -3.55
C GLN A 90 -13.20 11.89 -4.09
N LEU A 91 -13.42 10.78 -4.80
CA LEU A 91 -14.72 10.43 -5.36
C LEU A 91 -15.79 10.23 -4.28
N SER A 92 -15.43 9.65 -3.13
CA SER A 92 -16.34 9.40 -2.02
C SER A 92 -16.92 10.68 -1.43
N HIS A 93 -16.13 11.77 -1.41
CA HIS A 93 -16.50 13.10 -0.95
C HIS A 93 -17.25 13.93 -2.01
N MET A 94 -17.30 13.48 -3.27
CA MET A 94 -18.10 14.14 -4.30
C MET A 94 -19.58 13.79 -4.19
N GLY A 95 -20.46 14.71 -4.61
CA GLY A 95 -21.90 14.46 -4.70
C GLY A 95 -22.23 13.28 -5.63
N SER A 96 -23.38 12.62 -5.40
CA SER A 96 -23.79 11.37 -6.09
C SER A 96 -23.67 11.44 -7.61
N ASN A 97 -23.99 12.59 -8.23
CA ASN A 97 -23.93 12.79 -9.67
C ASN A 97 -22.51 12.69 -10.25
N MET A 98 -21.49 13.10 -9.48
CA MET A 98 -20.07 13.06 -9.91
C MET A 98 -19.46 11.66 -9.76
N LYS A 99 -20.08 10.77 -8.97
CA LYS A 99 -19.65 9.35 -8.87
C LYS A 99 -19.94 8.56 -10.14
N VAL A 100 -20.99 8.93 -10.86
CA VAL A 100 -21.40 8.29 -12.13
C VAL A 100 -20.65 8.90 -13.33
N ALA A 101 -20.21 10.15 -13.21
CA ALA A 101 -19.43 10.85 -14.23
C ALA A 101 -18.29 11.66 -13.59
N PRO A 102 -17.15 11.03 -13.28
CA PRO A 102 -16.02 11.71 -12.65
C PRO A 102 -15.47 12.87 -13.50
N PRO A 103 -14.98 13.96 -12.89
CA PRO A 103 -14.34 15.07 -13.62
C PRO A 103 -13.20 14.61 -14.53
N ILE A 104 -12.96 15.33 -15.63
CA ILE A 104 -11.86 15.02 -16.57
C ILE A 104 -10.50 14.91 -15.86
N PRO A 105 -10.11 15.84 -14.95
CA PRO A 105 -8.83 15.72 -14.25
C PRO A 105 -8.71 14.44 -13.41
N TRP A 106 -9.82 13.97 -12.83
CA TRP A 106 -9.84 12.73 -12.04
C TRP A 106 -9.61 11.51 -12.95
N ARG A 107 -10.26 11.48 -14.12
CA ARG A 107 -10.09 10.39 -15.09
C ARG A 107 -8.67 10.33 -15.66
N GLN A 108 -8.09 11.49 -15.97
CA GLN A 108 -6.72 11.58 -16.46
C GLN A 108 -5.70 11.02 -15.45
N GLU A 109 -5.92 11.27 -14.15
CA GLU A 109 -5.05 10.70 -13.11
C GLU A 109 -5.27 9.20 -12.92
N PHE A 110 -6.49 8.70 -13.13
CA PHE A 110 -6.81 7.26 -13.05
C PHE A 110 -6.25 6.45 -14.23
N GLU A 111 -6.20 7.04 -15.42
CA GLU A 111 -5.75 6.41 -16.66
C GLU A 111 -4.23 6.47 -16.89
N ARG A 112 -3.52 7.16 -16.00
CA ARG A 112 -2.06 7.31 -16.04
C ARG A 112 -1.35 6.01 -15.69
#